data_AF-A0A3M0XYM9-F1
#
_entry.id   AF-A0A3M0XYM9-F1
#
_cell.length_a   1.000
_cell.length_b   1.000
_cell.length_c   1.000
_cell.angle_alpha   90.00
_cell.angle_beta   90.00
_cell.angle_gamma   90.00
#
_symmetry.space_group_name_H-M   'P 1'
#
loop_
_entity.id
_entity.type
_entity.pdbx_description
1 polymer ?
#
loop_
_entity_poly.entity_id
_entity_poly.type
_entity_poly.pdbx_seq_one_letter_code
_entity_poly.pdbx_strand_id
1 'polypeptide(L)'
;MLARMKLRDAGPLSMAGRGQRRGRLLLAAAAGACLAAGWMPGPGCAAIRQLAETGPVTMRSLAAGRRLALRPVAAAKRTGEDGALRAVATDIPPGLWSQPLETLEGSVIVIERFFAPKPGRTPMEASSSNASVRWVVLAKGAVGLYEGGAMVEHEGSLFGGGATLFLRGATLRLGAQSAGFVDALGPSSASGAFAAPEDPQRAAALERLVQRAVAATRPVEQTPSHP
;
A
#
# COMPACT_ATOMS: atom_id res chain seq x y z
N MET A 1 -26.64 -0.21 -36.29
CA MET A 1 -25.63 0.83 -36.55
C MET A 1 -24.27 0.23 -36.26
N LEU A 2 -23.37 0.24 -37.25
CA LEU A 2 -22.34 -0.77 -37.48
C LEU A 2 -21.16 -0.75 -36.48
N ALA A 3 -20.76 -1.96 -36.08
CA ALA A 3 -19.46 -2.29 -35.53
C ALA A 3 -18.35 -2.14 -36.59
N ARG A 4 -17.20 -1.59 -36.19
CA ARG A 4 -15.95 -1.70 -36.97
C ARG A 4 -14.80 -2.12 -36.05
N MET A 5 -14.63 -3.43 -36.00
CA MET A 5 -13.42 -4.16 -35.64
C MET A 5 -12.30 -3.79 -36.61
N LYS A 6 -11.12 -3.43 -36.10
CA LYS A 6 -9.92 -3.25 -36.92
C LYS A 6 -8.81 -4.13 -36.35
N LEU A 7 -8.72 -5.34 -36.90
CA LEU A 7 -7.51 -6.16 -36.88
C LEU A 7 -6.36 -5.37 -37.50
N ARG A 8 -5.17 -5.48 -36.92
CA ARG A 8 -3.92 -5.41 -37.67
C ARG A 8 -3.06 -6.60 -37.31
N ASP A 9 -2.71 -7.30 -38.37
CA ASP A 9 -1.92 -8.52 -38.44
C ASP A 9 -0.45 -8.33 -38.10
N ALA A 10 0.15 -9.49 -37.90
CA ALA A 10 1.50 -9.81 -37.50
C ALA A 10 2.61 -9.29 -38.43
N GLY A 11 3.79 -9.20 -37.83
CA GLY A 11 5.07 -9.30 -38.52
C GLY A 11 6.12 -9.90 -37.59
N PRO A 12 6.63 -11.13 -37.86
CA PRO A 12 7.75 -11.71 -37.14
C PRO A 12 9.06 -11.34 -37.85
N LEU A 13 10.06 -10.87 -37.08
CA LEU A 13 11.46 -10.82 -37.49
C LEU A 13 12.26 -11.50 -36.37
N SER A 14 12.73 -12.73 -36.54
CA SER A 14 13.85 -13.16 -37.38
C SER A 14 15.20 -13.08 -36.65
N MET A 15 15.79 -14.28 -36.53
CA MET A 15 17.23 -14.61 -36.63
C MET A 15 18.20 -14.21 -35.52
N ALA A 16 18.64 -15.27 -34.83
CA ALA A 16 20.04 -15.72 -34.80
C ALA A 16 21.09 -14.86 -34.08
N GLY A 17 21.53 -15.36 -32.92
CA GLY A 17 22.80 -15.00 -32.30
C GLY A 17 23.40 -16.20 -31.55
N ARG A 18 24.08 -17.08 -32.30
CA ARG A 18 24.96 -18.13 -31.75
C ARG A 18 26.14 -17.47 -31.02
N GLY A 19 26.39 -17.89 -29.78
CA GLY A 19 27.52 -17.41 -28.97
C GLY A 19 28.06 -18.50 -28.04
N GLN A 20 28.41 -19.64 -28.62
CA GLN A 20 29.09 -20.75 -27.97
C GLN A 20 30.50 -20.32 -27.53
N ARG A 21 30.74 -20.18 -26.22
CA ARG A 21 32.09 -20.22 -25.65
C ARG A 21 32.22 -21.37 -24.67
N ARG A 22 32.67 -22.49 -25.22
CA ARG A 22 33.30 -23.58 -24.48
C ARG A 22 34.65 -23.09 -23.97
N GLY A 23 34.76 -22.87 -22.67
CA GLY A 23 36.03 -22.80 -21.97
C GLY A 23 36.14 -24.02 -21.06
N ARG A 24 36.65 -25.14 -21.61
CA ARG A 24 37.24 -26.20 -20.80
C ARG A 24 38.62 -25.71 -20.39
N LEU A 25 38.89 -25.63 -19.10
CA LEU A 25 40.25 -25.77 -18.59
C LEU A 25 40.22 -26.72 -17.40
N LEU A 26 41.12 -27.69 -17.52
CA LEU A 26 41.32 -28.87 -16.73
C LEU A 26 42.12 -28.56 -15.46
N LEU A 27 41.88 -29.41 -14.45
CA LEU A 27 42.81 -29.88 -13.41
C LEU A 27 43.67 -28.85 -12.66
N ALA A 28 43.49 -28.81 -11.33
CA ALA A 28 44.50 -29.36 -10.44
C ALA A 28 43.91 -29.64 -9.05
N ALA A 29 44.30 -30.79 -8.52
CA ALA A 29 43.99 -31.28 -7.19
C ALA A 29 44.67 -30.45 -6.10
N ALA A 30 43.97 -30.25 -4.98
CA ALA A 30 44.58 -30.18 -3.67
C ALA A 30 43.56 -30.67 -2.64
N ALA A 31 43.74 -31.93 -2.23
CA ALA A 31 43.14 -32.46 -1.03
C ALA A 31 43.71 -31.68 0.17
N GLY A 32 42.85 -30.93 0.83
CA GLY A 32 43.15 -30.21 2.06
C GLY A 32 41.95 -30.31 2.98
N ALA A 33 41.83 -31.45 3.65
CA ALA A 33 40.87 -31.67 4.71
C ALA A 33 41.26 -30.82 5.94
N CYS A 34 40.70 -29.62 6.03
CA CYS A 34 40.60 -28.89 7.29
C CYS A 34 39.15 -28.97 7.75
N LEU A 35 38.88 -29.93 8.64
CA LEU A 35 37.70 -29.96 9.49
C LEU A 35 37.79 -28.79 10.49
N ALA A 36 37.51 -27.58 10.00
CA ALA A 36 37.08 -26.49 10.85
C ALA A 36 35.56 -26.54 10.86
N ALA A 37 34.99 -27.02 11.96
CA ALA A 37 33.59 -26.83 12.32
C ALA A 37 33.34 -25.33 12.55
N GLY A 38 33.38 -24.54 11.48
CA GLY A 38 32.96 -23.17 11.47
C GLY A 38 31.45 -23.16 11.51
N TRP A 39 30.89 -22.75 12.64
CA TRP A 39 29.53 -22.24 12.70
C TRP A 39 29.39 -21.15 11.62
N MET A 40 28.91 -21.55 10.45
CA MET A 40 28.38 -20.59 9.49
C MET A 40 27.05 -20.12 10.07
N PRO A 41 26.90 -18.84 10.47
CA PRO A 41 25.58 -18.29 10.64
C PRO A 41 24.90 -18.44 9.28
N GLY A 42 23.94 -19.36 9.17
CA GLY A 42 23.12 -19.48 7.98
C GLY A 42 22.53 -18.09 7.66
N PRO A 43 22.34 -17.73 6.38
CA PRO A 43 21.75 -16.45 5.99
C PRO A 43 20.48 -16.25 6.82
N GLY A 44 20.64 -15.35 7.80
CA GLY A 44 19.80 -15.33 8.97
C GLY A 44 18.40 -14.87 8.61
N CYS A 45 17.46 -15.32 9.42
CA CYS A 45 16.15 -14.72 9.61
C CYS A 45 16.25 -13.26 10.15
N ALA A 46 17.13 -12.43 9.59
CA ALA A 46 17.27 -11.02 9.93
C ALA A 46 16.12 -10.17 9.36
N ALA A 47 15.27 -10.72 8.50
CA ALA A 47 14.18 -9.98 7.86
C ALA A 47 12.88 -9.88 8.68
N ILE A 48 12.77 -10.53 9.86
CA ILE A 48 11.47 -10.63 10.58
C ILE A 48 11.38 -9.71 11.81
N ARG A 49 12.47 -9.05 12.24
CA ARG A 49 12.50 -8.37 13.55
C ARG A 49 12.31 -6.85 13.57
N GLN A 50 12.02 -6.22 12.44
CA GLN A 50 11.86 -4.77 12.35
C GLN A 50 10.41 -4.30 12.10
N LEU A 51 9.44 -5.07 12.60
CA LEU A 51 8.09 -4.56 12.91
C LEU A 51 8.10 -4.09 14.37
N ALA A 52 8.88 -3.05 14.66
CA ALA A 52 8.84 -2.36 15.94
C ALA A 52 7.47 -1.64 16.03
N GLU A 53 6.63 -2.12 16.95
CA GLU A 53 5.44 -1.46 17.51
C GLU A 53 4.58 -0.63 16.55
N THR A 54 4.08 -1.28 15.51
CA THR A 54 3.01 -0.71 14.68
C THR A 54 1.66 -0.94 15.36
N GLY A 55 1.03 0.15 15.81
CA GLY A 55 -0.30 0.13 16.39
C GLY A 55 -1.42 -0.01 15.34
N PRO A 56 -2.68 -0.23 15.77
CA PRO A 56 -3.80 -0.12 14.85
C PRO A 56 -3.92 1.32 14.33
N VAL A 57 -4.27 1.47 13.06
CA VAL A 57 -4.84 2.74 12.58
C VAL A 57 -6.31 2.72 12.96
N THR A 58 -6.76 3.74 13.68
CA THR A 58 -8.14 3.83 14.17
C THR A 58 -8.85 4.99 13.49
N MET A 59 -10.06 4.74 12.99
CA MET A 59 -10.99 5.73 12.51
C MET A 59 -12.15 5.84 13.50
N ARG A 60 -12.47 7.06 13.93
CA ARG A 60 -13.53 7.35 14.90
C ARG A 60 -14.54 8.30 14.29
N SER A 61 -15.81 7.93 14.38
CA SER A 61 -16.93 8.79 14.02
C SER A 61 -16.99 10.00 14.94
N LEU A 62 -17.13 11.18 14.35
CA LEU A 62 -17.32 12.45 15.06
C LEU A 62 -18.76 12.62 15.56
N ALA A 63 -19.73 12.04 14.86
CA ALA A 63 -21.15 12.15 15.18
C ALA A 63 -21.67 11.00 16.07
N ALA A 64 -21.34 9.75 15.70
CA ALA A 64 -21.94 8.56 16.30
C ALA A 64 -21.06 7.88 17.37
N GLY A 65 -19.83 8.36 17.59
CA GLY A 65 -18.88 7.78 18.56
C GLY A 65 -18.37 6.37 18.23
N ARG A 66 -18.82 5.77 17.12
CA ARG A 66 -18.37 4.48 16.59
C ARG A 66 -16.89 4.51 16.17
N ARG A 67 -16.26 3.34 16.15
CA ARG A 67 -14.84 3.18 15.82
C ARG A 67 -14.64 2.01 14.87
N LEU A 68 -13.71 2.18 13.94
CA LEU A 68 -13.17 1.14 13.08
C LEU A 68 -11.66 1.10 13.27
N ALA A 69 -11.08 -0.09 13.44
CA ALA A 69 -9.65 -0.26 13.63
C ALA A 69 -9.10 -1.16 12.52
N LEU A 70 -8.09 -0.65 11.80
CA LEU A 70 -7.31 -1.42 10.83
C LEU A 70 -6.03 -1.87 11.54
N ARG A 71 -5.82 -3.19 11.60
CA ARG A 71 -4.60 -3.82 12.11
C ARG A 71 -3.81 -4.38 10.93
N PRO A 72 -2.79 -3.69 10.43
CA PRO A 72 -2.12 -4.10 9.21
C PRO A 72 -1.51 -5.49 9.35
N VAL A 73 -1.98 -6.45 8.55
CA VAL A 73 -1.31 -7.73 8.34
C VAL A 73 -0.36 -7.69 7.13
N ALA A 74 -0.54 -6.67 6.28
CA ALA A 74 0.35 -6.35 5.19
C ALA A 74 0.37 -4.84 4.94
N ALA A 75 1.54 -4.35 4.57
CA ALA A 75 1.74 -3.00 4.09
C ALA A 75 2.90 -2.97 3.10
N ALA A 76 2.91 -1.97 2.23
CA ALA A 76 4.00 -1.66 1.33
C ALA A 76 4.04 -0.17 1.02
N LYS A 77 5.24 0.34 0.73
CA LYS A 77 5.42 1.68 0.16
C LYS A 77 6.10 1.64 -1.20
N ARG A 78 5.88 2.71 -1.96
CA ARG A 78 6.67 3.13 -3.11
C ARG A 78 6.99 4.62 -2.94
N THR A 79 8.22 4.98 -3.28
CA THR A 79 8.68 6.37 -3.27
C THR A 79 8.97 6.80 -4.70
N GLY A 80 8.45 7.95 -5.11
CA GLY A 80 8.77 8.59 -6.38
C GLY A 80 10.14 9.24 -6.35
N GLU A 81 10.68 9.57 -7.52
CA GLU A 81 11.98 10.25 -7.66
C GLU A 81 11.97 11.65 -7.02
N ASP A 82 10.79 12.27 -6.95
CA ASP A 82 10.52 13.57 -6.30
C ASP A 82 10.37 13.46 -4.77
N GLY A 83 10.48 12.26 -4.21
CA GLY A 83 10.27 12.00 -2.79
C GLY A 83 8.79 11.92 -2.38
N ALA A 84 7.87 11.93 -3.35
CA ALA A 84 6.46 11.62 -3.10
C ALA A 84 6.35 10.18 -2.57
N LEU A 85 5.61 10.02 -1.47
CA LEU A 85 5.46 8.73 -0.82
C LEU A 85 4.05 8.24 -1.03
N ARG A 86 3.93 7.01 -1.52
CA ARG A 86 2.66 6.29 -1.59
C ARG A 86 2.77 5.01 -0.76
N ALA A 87 1.94 4.88 0.25
CA ALA A 87 1.90 3.70 1.10
C ALA A 87 0.49 3.12 1.15
N VAL A 88 0.42 1.79 1.18
CA VAL A 88 -0.82 1.04 1.28
C VAL A 88 -0.69 0.02 2.39
N ALA A 89 -1.69 -0.07 3.26
CA ALA A 89 -1.76 -1.06 4.33
C ALA A 89 -3.16 -1.67 4.44
N THR A 90 -3.23 -2.93 4.85
CA THR A 90 -4.49 -3.66 4.96
C THR A 90 -4.43 -4.71 6.06
N ASP A 91 -5.58 -4.99 6.66
CA ASP A 91 -5.83 -6.13 7.55
C ASP A 91 -6.31 -7.40 6.79
N ILE A 92 -6.41 -7.34 5.45
CA ILE A 92 -6.80 -8.46 4.61
C ILE A 92 -5.57 -9.35 4.33
N PRO A 93 -5.63 -10.66 4.63
CA PRO A 93 -4.53 -11.58 4.37
C PRO A 93 -4.09 -11.64 2.89
N PRO A 94 -2.78 -11.75 2.59
CA PRO A 94 -2.26 -11.77 1.21
C PRO A 94 -2.90 -12.79 0.28
N GLY A 95 -3.25 -13.98 0.79
CA GLY A 95 -3.90 -15.02 -0.02
C GLY A 95 -5.31 -14.68 -0.50
N LEU A 96 -5.92 -13.62 0.03
CA LEU A 96 -7.28 -13.20 -0.33
C LEU A 96 -7.31 -12.03 -1.32
N TRP A 97 -6.21 -11.33 -1.59
CA TRP A 97 -6.23 -10.11 -2.41
C TRP A 97 -6.69 -10.33 -3.86
N SER A 98 -6.60 -11.56 -4.36
CA SER A 98 -7.05 -11.93 -5.70
C SER A 98 -8.52 -12.34 -5.74
N GLN A 99 -9.12 -12.68 -4.60
CA GLN A 99 -10.48 -13.21 -4.51
C GLN A 99 -11.53 -12.16 -4.93
N PRO A 100 -12.75 -12.61 -5.28
CA PRO A 100 -13.89 -11.73 -5.53
C PRO A 100 -14.21 -10.84 -4.33
N LEU A 101 -14.60 -9.58 -4.55
CA LEU A 101 -14.84 -8.59 -3.49
C LEU A 101 -15.98 -8.99 -2.54
N GLU A 102 -16.92 -9.80 -3.03
CA GLU A 102 -18.06 -10.36 -2.31
C GLU A 102 -17.62 -11.27 -1.15
N THR A 103 -16.43 -11.84 -1.27
CA THR A 103 -15.85 -12.73 -0.25
C THR A 103 -14.94 -11.99 0.75
N LEU A 104 -14.62 -10.73 0.47
CA LEU A 104 -13.66 -9.97 1.27
C LEU A 104 -14.33 -9.20 2.39
N GLU A 105 -13.67 -9.21 3.55
CA GLU A 105 -14.00 -8.39 4.69
C GLU A 105 -12.69 -7.79 5.23
N GLY A 106 -12.72 -6.51 5.56
CA GLY A 106 -11.55 -5.80 6.09
C GLY A 106 -11.47 -4.37 5.60
N SER A 107 -10.29 -3.77 5.76
CA SER A 107 -9.99 -2.41 5.38
C SER A 107 -8.66 -2.28 4.67
N VAL A 108 -8.57 -1.31 3.77
CA VAL A 108 -7.34 -0.89 3.11
C VAL A 108 -7.18 0.61 3.28
N ILE A 109 -6.05 1.07 3.80
CA ILE A 109 -5.70 2.49 3.84
C ILE A 109 -4.61 2.76 2.80
N VAL A 110 -4.83 3.82 2.01
CA VAL A 110 -3.88 4.38 1.06
C VAL A 110 -3.51 5.77 1.54
N ILE A 111 -2.22 6.02 1.68
CA ILE A 111 -1.67 7.32 2.03
C ILE A 111 -0.80 7.80 0.87
N GLU A 112 -1.10 8.98 0.36
CA GLU A 112 -0.30 9.65 -0.66
C GLU A 112 0.20 10.97 -0.07
N ARG A 113 1.47 11.01 0.29
CA ARG A 113 2.12 12.19 0.86
C ARG A 113 2.78 12.98 -0.26
N PHE A 114 2.42 14.25 -0.35
CA PHE A 114 2.89 15.16 -1.41
C PHE A 114 4.23 15.81 -1.07
N PHE A 115 4.49 16.09 0.21
CA PHE A 115 5.75 16.69 0.65
C PHE A 115 6.11 16.27 2.08
N ALA A 116 7.41 16.28 2.39
CA ALA A 116 7.90 16.14 3.75
C ALA A 116 8.06 17.54 4.39
N PRO A 117 7.42 17.83 5.54
CA PRO A 117 7.60 19.10 6.22
C PRO A 117 9.06 19.25 6.65
N LYS A 118 9.62 20.46 6.49
CA LYS A 118 10.98 20.79 6.94
C LYS A 118 10.88 21.59 8.24
N PRO A 119 11.37 21.06 9.37
CA PRO A 119 11.34 21.79 10.65
C PRO A 119 11.95 23.19 10.50
N GLY A 120 11.24 24.21 11.00
CA GLY A 120 11.67 25.60 10.96
C GLY A 120 11.58 26.30 9.59
N ARG A 121 11.16 25.61 8.52
CA ARG A 121 11.01 26.19 7.17
C ARG A 121 9.60 26.09 6.60
N THR A 122 8.79 25.15 7.07
CA THR A 122 7.38 25.02 6.70
C THR A 122 6.54 25.63 7.82
N PRO A 123 5.89 26.78 7.63
CA PRO A 123 4.84 27.24 8.55
C PRO A 123 3.75 26.16 8.54
N MET A 124 3.59 25.46 9.66
CA MET A 124 2.54 24.45 9.80
C MET A 124 1.44 25.06 10.64
N GLU A 125 0.34 25.47 9.99
CA GLU A 125 -0.91 25.58 10.73
C GLU A 125 -1.33 24.18 11.18
N ALA A 126 -1.93 24.09 12.36
CA ALA A 126 -2.42 22.82 12.90
C ALA A 126 -3.45 22.12 11.98
N SER A 127 -4.06 22.88 11.06
CA SER A 127 -5.01 22.44 10.03
C SER A 127 -4.36 22.01 8.70
N SER A 128 -3.05 22.22 8.52
CA SER A 128 -2.39 21.92 7.25
C SER A 128 -2.35 20.43 6.98
N SER A 129 -2.62 20.03 5.73
CA SER A 129 -2.54 18.64 5.26
C SER A 129 -1.32 18.48 4.34
N ASN A 130 -0.50 17.45 4.56
CA ASN A 130 0.62 17.12 3.67
C ASN A 130 0.39 15.80 2.90
N ALA A 131 -0.74 15.14 3.12
CA ALA A 131 -1.09 13.89 2.48
C ALA A 131 -2.60 13.80 2.20
N SER A 132 -2.96 13.07 1.14
CA SER A 132 -4.31 12.54 1.00
C SER A 132 -4.39 11.14 1.60
N VAL A 133 -5.55 10.83 2.14
CA VAL A 133 -5.85 9.53 2.74
C VAL A 133 -7.11 8.99 2.09
N ARG A 134 -7.04 7.74 1.66
CA ARG A 134 -8.19 6.97 1.21
C ARG A 134 -8.30 5.71 2.04
N TRP A 135 -9.47 5.47 2.61
CA TRP A 135 -9.76 4.31 3.43
C TRP A 135 -10.91 3.54 2.80
N VAL A 136 -10.59 2.39 2.25
CA VAL A 136 -11.54 1.45 1.68
C VAL A 136 -12.00 0.50 2.77
N VAL A 137 -13.30 0.38 2.96
CA VAL A 137 -13.94 -0.62 3.85
C VAL A 137 -14.63 -1.65 2.96
N LEU A 138 -14.30 -2.92 3.17
CA LEU A 138 -14.86 -4.08 2.48
C LEU A 138 -15.71 -4.86 3.49
N ALA A 139 -16.99 -5.03 3.19
CA ALA A 139 -17.97 -5.73 4.02
C ALA A 139 -18.76 -6.73 3.17
N LYS A 140 -18.11 -7.82 2.75
CA LYS A 140 -18.71 -8.96 2.02
C LYS A 140 -19.57 -8.52 0.84
N GLY A 141 -18.96 -7.81 -0.11
CA GLY A 141 -19.63 -7.31 -1.33
C GLY A 141 -20.16 -5.88 -1.23
N ALA A 142 -20.26 -5.31 -0.03
CA ALA A 142 -20.44 -3.88 0.15
C ALA A 142 -19.08 -3.19 0.29
N VAL A 143 -18.90 -2.06 -0.40
CA VAL A 143 -17.65 -1.28 -0.43
C VAL A 143 -17.95 0.17 -0.08
N GLY A 144 -17.20 0.73 0.86
CA GLY A 144 -17.20 2.17 1.16
C GLY A 144 -15.81 2.75 0.98
N LEU A 145 -15.72 3.91 0.35
CA LEU A 145 -14.49 4.67 0.17
C LEU A 145 -14.60 5.98 0.95
N TYR A 146 -13.86 6.06 2.05
CA TYR A 146 -13.69 7.30 2.80
C TYR A 146 -12.45 8.04 2.31
N GLU A 147 -12.55 9.34 2.09
CA GLU A 147 -11.46 10.15 1.55
C GLU A 147 -11.29 11.43 2.36
N GLY A 148 -10.08 11.97 2.34
CA GLY A 148 -9.77 13.27 2.91
C GLY A 148 -8.28 13.53 3.04
N GLY A 149 -7.93 14.41 3.99
CA GLY A 149 -6.56 14.90 4.20
C GLY A 149 -6.03 14.56 5.58
N ALA A 150 -4.70 14.51 5.71
CA ALA A 150 -4.03 14.27 6.97
C ALA A 150 -2.63 14.90 7.03
N MET A 151 -2.12 14.99 8.26
CA MET A 151 -0.69 15.14 8.49
C MET A 151 -0.05 13.76 8.66
N VAL A 152 0.96 13.47 7.85
CA VAL A 152 1.71 12.23 7.85
C VAL A 152 3.18 12.52 8.09
N GLU A 153 3.67 11.99 9.20
CA GLU A 153 5.09 11.92 9.53
C GLU A 153 5.62 10.52 9.22
N HIS A 154 6.94 10.39 9.16
CA HIS A 154 7.57 9.10 8.98
C HIS A 154 8.88 9.01 9.75
N GLU A 155 9.24 7.79 10.11
CA GLU A 155 10.55 7.40 10.59
C GLU A 155 11.14 6.33 9.65
N GLY A 156 12.47 6.28 9.55
CA GLY A 156 13.17 5.38 8.63
C GLY A 156 13.45 5.99 7.26
N SER A 157 13.86 5.16 6.30
CA SER A 157 14.27 5.63 4.98
C SER A 157 13.11 5.67 3.99
N LEU A 158 12.95 6.80 3.31
CA LEU A 158 12.07 6.90 2.15
C LEU A 158 12.66 6.18 0.94
N PHE A 159 13.98 6.15 0.80
CA PHE A 159 14.69 5.58 -0.34
C PHE A 159 15.47 4.34 0.10
N GLY A 160 15.01 3.15 -0.31
CA GLY A 160 15.61 1.89 0.09
C GLY A 160 15.26 1.53 1.55
N GLY A 161 14.46 0.48 1.73
CA GLY A 161 14.10 -0.05 3.05
C GLY A 161 12.68 0.33 3.51
N GLY A 162 12.37 0.09 4.78
CA GLY A 162 11.04 0.40 5.35
C GLY A 162 10.95 1.79 5.96
N ALA A 163 9.73 2.31 6.04
CA ALA A 163 9.40 3.48 6.84
C ALA A 163 8.19 3.19 7.74
N THR A 164 8.23 3.67 8.97
CA THR A 164 7.04 3.73 9.84
C THR A 164 6.33 5.04 9.57
N LEU A 165 5.05 4.98 9.24
CA LEU A 165 4.22 6.15 8.96
C LEU A 165 3.34 6.45 10.17
N PHE A 166 3.29 7.72 10.56
CA PHE A 166 2.46 8.20 11.65
C PHE A 166 1.37 9.10 11.06
N LEU A 167 0.13 8.60 11.09
CA LEU A 167 -1.05 9.32 10.64
C LEU A 167 -1.62 10.12 11.81
N ARG A 168 -1.69 11.44 11.66
CA ARG A 168 -2.22 12.35 12.68
C ARG A 168 -3.49 13.06 12.19
N GLY A 169 -4.58 12.87 12.92
CA GLY A 169 -5.81 13.67 12.79
C GLY A 169 -6.40 13.71 11.38
N ALA A 170 -6.31 12.62 10.61
CA ALA A 170 -6.89 12.55 9.28
C ALA A 170 -8.38 12.86 9.36
N THR A 171 -8.89 13.77 8.53
CA THR A 171 -10.33 14.04 8.47
C THR A 171 -10.90 13.31 7.27
N LEU A 172 -11.83 12.40 7.50
CA LEU A 172 -12.37 11.48 6.50
C LEU A 172 -13.89 11.61 6.39
N ARG A 173 -14.39 11.54 5.16
CA ARG A 173 -15.82 11.45 4.84
C ARG A 173 -16.05 10.40 3.77
N LEU A 174 -17.23 9.79 3.75
CA LEU A 174 -17.60 8.87 2.69
C LEU A 174 -17.70 9.63 1.37
N GLY A 175 -16.81 9.32 0.42
CA GLY A 175 -16.75 9.92 -0.90
C GLY A 175 -17.44 9.07 -1.97
N ALA A 176 -17.36 7.75 -1.85
CA ALA A 176 -18.01 6.81 -2.77
C ALA A 176 -18.44 5.52 -2.05
N GLN A 177 -19.46 4.85 -2.58
CA GLN A 177 -19.92 3.56 -2.04
C GLN A 177 -20.51 2.65 -3.11
N SER A 178 -20.52 1.34 -2.87
CA SER A 178 -21.27 0.37 -3.68
C SER A 178 -22.73 0.27 -3.22
N ALA A 179 -23.55 -0.47 -3.98
CA ALA A 179 -24.88 -0.84 -3.51
C ALA A 179 -24.80 -1.65 -2.21
N GLY A 180 -25.73 -1.41 -1.29
CA GLY A 180 -25.83 -2.12 -0.01
C GLY A 180 -24.86 -1.66 1.08
N PHE A 181 -23.90 -0.76 0.78
CA PHE A 181 -23.05 -0.18 1.80
C PHE A 181 -23.83 0.84 2.64
N VAL A 182 -23.76 0.70 3.96
CA VAL A 182 -24.40 1.60 4.92
C VAL A 182 -23.33 2.34 5.68
N ASP A 183 -23.30 3.67 5.58
CA ASP A 183 -22.35 4.49 6.31
C ASP A 183 -22.64 4.48 7.81
N ALA A 184 -21.87 3.69 8.55
CA ALA A 184 -21.97 3.62 9.99
C ALA A 184 -21.16 4.72 10.71
N LEU A 185 -20.25 5.40 10.01
CA LEU A 185 -19.24 6.27 10.62
C LEU A 185 -19.52 7.76 10.37
N GLY A 186 -20.04 8.12 9.20
CA GLY A 186 -20.21 9.53 8.83
C GLY A 186 -18.88 10.29 8.83
N PRO A 187 -18.90 11.62 9.08
CA PRO A 187 -17.68 12.39 9.28
C PRO A 187 -16.83 11.80 10.41
N SER A 188 -15.57 11.52 10.11
CA SER A 188 -14.68 10.74 10.98
C SER A 188 -13.29 11.34 11.06
N SER A 189 -12.59 11.05 12.15
CA SER A 189 -11.16 11.32 12.31
C SER A 189 -10.37 10.02 12.39
N ALA A 190 -9.21 9.93 11.75
CA ALA A 190 -8.34 8.76 11.84
C ALA A 190 -6.91 9.07 12.28
N SER A 191 -6.32 8.17 13.08
CA SER A 191 -4.95 8.29 13.58
C SER A 191 -4.37 6.92 13.92
N GLY A 192 -3.04 6.81 13.85
CA GLY A 192 -2.30 5.60 14.20
C GLY A 192 -0.96 5.53 13.49
N ALA A 193 -0.30 4.38 13.55
CA ALA A 193 1.00 4.20 12.91
C ALA A 193 1.15 2.80 12.32
N PHE A 194 1.82 2.69 11.17
CA PHE A 194 2.14 1.39 10.59
C PHE A 194 3.46 1.42 9.82
N ALA A 195 4.13 0.27 9.76
CA ALA A 195 5.39 0.09 9.04
C ALA A 195 5.08 -0.35 7.62
N ALA A 196 5.65 0.35 6.66
CA ALA A 196 5.52 0.09 5.24
C ALA A 196 6.91 -0.23 4.67
N PRO A 197 7.26 -1.52 4.47
CA PRO A 197 8.47 -1.89 3.76
C PRO A 197 8.39 -1.41 2.30
N GLU A 198 9.53 -1.06 1.72
CA GLU A 198 9.63 -0.83 0.28
C GLU A 198 9.61 -2.17 -0.44
N ASP A 199 8.45 -2.48 -1.01
CA ASP A 199 8.17 -3.71 -1.74
C ASP A 199 7.26 -3.34 -2.93
N PRO A 200 7.85 -3.00 -4.09
CA PRO A 200 7.09 -2.55 -5.26
C PRO A 200 6.09 -3.59 -5.76
N GLN A 201 6.40 -4.88 -5.62
CA GLN A 201 5.51 -5.96 -6.05
C GLN A 201 4.28 -6.05 -5.16
N ARG A 202 4.47 -5.99 -3.83
CA ARG A 202 3.36 -5.95 -2.87
C ARG A 202 2.56 -4.67 -2.97
N ALA A 203 3.22 -3.52 -3.15
CA ALA A 203 2.54 -2.26 -3.39
C ALA A 203 1.63 -2.34 -4.62
N ALA A 204 2.13 -2.88 -5.74
CA ALA A 204 1.32 -3.08 -6.94
C ALA A 204 0.15 -4.05 -6.73
N ALA A 205 0.32 -5.11 -5.93
CA ALA A 205 -0.76 -6.04 -5.61
C ALA A 205 -1.87 -5.38 -4.76
N LEU A 206 -1.49 -4.62 -3.73
CA LEU A 206 -2.42 -3.85 -2.91
C LEU A 206 -3.11 -2.74 -3.71
N GLU A 207 -2.40 -2.07 -4.61
CA GLU A 207 -2.99 -1.06 -5.50
C GLU A 207 -4.04 -1.68 -6.44
N ARG A 208 -3.82 -2.90 -6.97
CA ARG A 208 -4.85 -3.61 -7.74
C ARG A 208 -6.07 -3.93 -6.89
N LEU A 209 -5.90 -4.35 -5.64
CA LEU A 209 -7.02 -4.57 -4.73
C LEU A 209 -7.85 -3.27 -4.55
N VAL A 210 -7.17 -2.15 -4.28
CA VAL A 210 -7.81 -0.84 -4.14
C VAL A 210 -8.53 -0.44 -5.43
N GLN A 211 -7.88 -0.56 -6.60
CA GLN A 211 -8.48 -0.21 -7.89
C GLN A 211 -9.77 -1.00 -8.16
N ARG A 212 -9.76 -2.32 -7.90
CA ARG A 212 -10.98 -3.15 -8.03
C ARG A 212 -12.08 -2.70 -7.08
N ALA A 213 -11.74 -2.42 -5.82
CA ALA A 213 -12.71 -1.97 -4.82
C ALA A 213 -13.31 -0.61 -5.21
N VAL A 214 -12.49 0.36 -5.60
CA VAL A 214 -12.95 1.68 -6.05
C VAL A 214 -13.81 1.59 -7.30
N ALA A 215 -13.45 0.73 -8.27
CA ALA A 215 -14.25 0.53 -9.48
C ALA A 215 -15.66 -0.04 -9.20
N ALA A 216 -15.88 -0.67 -8.06
CA ALA A 216 -17.19 -1.17 -7.62
C ALA A 216 -18.05 -0.08 -6.93
N THR A 217 -17.51 1.11 -6.68
CA THR A 217 -18.20 2.20 -6.00
C THR A 217 -18.72 3.26 -6.97
N ARG A 218 -19.70 4.04 -6.50
CA ARG A 218 -20.18 5.27 -7.14
C ARG A 218 -20.02 6.44 -6.17
N PRO A 219 -19.71 7.66 -6.66
CA PRO A 219 -19.65 8.84 -5.80
C PRO A 219 -20.94 9.03 -5.01
N VAL A 220 -20.82 9.38 -3.74
CA VAL A 220 -21.95 9.79 -2.90
C VAL A 220 -22.28 11.23 -3.25
N GLU A 221 -23.54 11.52 -3.57
CA GLU A 221 -24.00 12.88 -3.79
C GLU A 221 -23.92 13.64 -2.46
N GLN A 222 -22.93 14.53 -2.36
CA GLN A 222 -22.79 15.36 -1.17
C GLN A 222 -23.86 16.45 -1.25
N THR A 223 -24.89 16.36 -0.42
CA THR A 223 -25.80 17.49 -0.23
C THR A 223 -24.97 18.67 0.26
N PRO A 224 -24.90 19.79 -0.49
CA PRO A 224 -24.13 20.94 -0.07
C PRO A 224 -24.66 21.40 1.29
N SER A 225 -23.79 21.43 2.30
CA SER A 225 -24.12 22.05 3.57
C SER A 225 -24.24 23.55 3.29
N HIS A 226 -25.48 24.06 3.26
CA HIS A 226 -25.72 25.50 3.23
C HIS A 226 -25.01 26.15 4.44
N PRO A 227 -24.26 27.26 4.23
CA PRO A 227 -23.59 27.99 5.29
C PRO A 227 -24.57 28.70 6.24
#